data_AF-A0A073IQU2-F1
#
_entry.id   AF-A0A073IQU2-F1
#
_cell.length_a   1.000
_cell.length_b   1.000
_cell.length_c   1.000
_cell.angle_alpha   90.00
_cell.angle_beta   90.00
_cell.angle_gamma   90.00
#
_symmetry.space_group_name_H-M   'P 1'
#
loop_
_entity.id
_entity.type
_entity.pdbx_description
1 polymer ?
#
loop_
_entity_poly.entity_id
_entity_poly.type
_entity_poly.pdbx_seq_one_letter_code
_entity_poly.pdbx_strand_id
1 'polypeptide(L)' 'MELIEWILQDRNIDEAIKAVKRNKGAAGIDVMKADELDAYFALHKEEIKAQIREGKYKSSTVDLDGTDDAECTW' A
#
# COMPACT_ATOMS: atom_id res chain seq x y z
N MET A 1 4.27 -10.12 21.14
CA MET A 1 4.30 -10.11 19.66
C MET A 1 3.69 -8.79 19.26
N GLU A 2 4.43 -7.93 18.56
CA GLU A 2 3.94 -6.59 18.20
C GLU A 2 3.06 -6.66 16.94
N LEU A 3 1.99 -5.86 16.91
CA LEU A 3 0.99 -5.86 15.83
C LEU A 3 1.62 -5.53 14.47
N ILE A 4 2.63 -4.65 14.45
CA ILE A 4 3.32 -4.24 13.22
C ILE A 4 4.05 -5.43 12.55
N GLU A 5 4.67 -6.30 13.35
CA GLU A 5 5.32 -7.50 12.83
C GLU A 5 4.32 -8.53 12.30
N TRP A 6 3.09 -8.54 12.84
CA TRP A 6 2.01 -9.36 12.31
C TRP A 6 1.49 -8.83 10.97
N ILE A 7 1.31 -7.51 10.86
CA ILE A 7 0.89 -6.84 9.61
C ILE A 7 1.93 -7.02 8.50
N LEU A 8 3.23 -6.98 8.84
CA LEU A 8 4.33 -7.11 7.87
C LEU A 8 4.71 -8.55 7.52
N GLN A 9 3.96 -9.55 8.01
CA GLN A 9 4.19 -10.94 7.62
C GLN A 9 3.99 -11.13 6.12
N ASP A 10 4.86 -11.92 5.50
CA ASP A 10 4.77 -12.22 4.06
C ASP A 10 3.42 -12.76 3.66
N ARG A 11 2.89 -13.68 4.46
CA ARG A 11 1.57 -14.26 4.24
C ARG A 11 0.48 -13.20 4.24
N ASN A 12 0.51 -12.26 5.20
CA ASN A 12 -0.49 -11.20 5.31
C ASN A 12 -0.42 -10.25 4.11
N ILE A 13 0.79 -9.87 3.69
CA ILE A 13 1.00 -9.02 2.50
C ILE A 13 0.51 -9.72 1.23
N ASP A 14 0.81 -11.01 1.05
CA ASP A 14 0.40 -11.75 -0.14
C ASP A 14 -1.13 -11.96 -0.20
N GLU A 15 -1.77 -12.19 0.95
CA GLU A 15 -3.24 -12.25 1.07
C GLU A 15 -3.87 -10.86 0.77
N ALA A 16 -3.25 -9.78 1.22
CA ALA A 16 -3.70 -8.41 0.94
C ALA A 16 -3.61 -8.07 -0.56
N ILE A 17 -2.50 -8.41 -1.24
CA ILE A 17 -2.35 -8.21 -2.69
C ILE A 17 -3.45 -8.95 -3.46
N LYS A 18 -3.71 -10.22 -3.10
CA LYS A 18 -4.79 -11.01 -3.72
C LYS A 18 -6.16 -10.40 -3.49
N ALA A 19 -6.42 -9.88 -2.29
CA ALA A 19 -7.68 -9.22 -1.97
C ALA A 19 -7.87 -7.94 -2.80
N VAL A 20 -6.83 -7.10 -2.93
CA VAL A 20 -6.84 -5.89 -3.77
C VAL A 20 -7.15 -6.22 -5.22
N LYS A 21 -6.47 -7.25 -5.78
CA LYS A 21 -6.74 -7.74 -7.15
C LYS A 21 -8.16 -8.24 -7.34
N ARG A 22 -8.70 -8.97 -6.34
CA ARG A 22 -10.07 -9.51 -6.38
C ARG A 22 -11.10 -8.39 -6.31
N ASN A 23 -10.83 -7.33 -5.55
CA ASN A 23 -11.80 -6.29 -5.30
C ASN A 23 -12.11 -5.45 -6.54
N LYS A 24 -11.28 -5.48 -7.61
CA LYS A 24 -11.53 -4.80 -8.91
C LYS A 24 -12.10 -3.37 -8.78
N GLY A 25 -11.87 -2.70 -7.65
CA GLY A 25 -12.32 -1.34 -7.42
C GLY A 25 -11.67 -0.45 -8.44
N ALA A 26 -12.37 0.62 -8.86
CA ALA A 26 -11.85 1.61 -9.80
C ALA A 26 -10.36 1.87 -9.48
N ALA A 27 -9.50 1.60 -10.47
CA ALA A 27 -8.06 1.79 -10.30
C ALA A 27 -7.83 3.20 -9.74
N GLY A 28 -7.04 3.31 -8.68
CA GLY A 28 -6.59 4.61 -8.21
C GLY A 28 -5.80 5.34 -9.29
N ILE A 29 -5.38 6.57 -8.98
CA ILE A 29 -4.64 7.48 -9.89
C ILE A 29 -3.42 6.81 -10.51
N ASP A 30 -2.75 5.93 -9.75
CA ASP A 30 -1.78 4.99 -10.30
C ASP A 30 -2.56 3.85 -10.96
N VAL A 31 -2.83 3.98 -12.26
CA VAL A 31 -3.39 2.92 -13.10
C VAL A 31 -2.34 1.80 -13.27
N MET A 32 -1.85 1.25 -12.15
CA MET A 32 -1.02 0.06 -12.16
C MET A 32 -1.92 -1.12 -12.48
N LYS A 33 -1.59 -1.82 -13.56
CA LYS A 33 -2.21 -3.11 -13.87
C LYS A 33 -1.91 -4.07 -12.72
N ALA A 34 -2.82 -5.02 -12.47
CA ALA A 34 -2.62 -6.04 -11.45
C ALA A 34 -1.28 -6.81 -11.61
N ASP A 35 -0.77 -6.89 -12.84
CA ASP A 35 0.53 -7.52 -13.15
C ASP A 35 1.72 -6.63 -12.78
N GLU A 36 1.57 -5.31 -12.84
CA GLU A 36 2.58 -4.33 -12.42
C GLU A 36 2.68 -4.27 -10.89
N LEU A 37 1.56 -4.47 -10.18
CA LEU A 37 1.51 -4.54 -8.72
C LEU A 37 2.37 -5.69 -8.17
N ASP A 38 2.29 -6.88 -8.78
CA ASP A 38 3.12 -8.02 -8.35
C ASP A 38 4.60 -7.76 -8.57
N ALA A 39 4.97 -7.18 -9.72
CA ALA A 39 6.36 -6.86 -10.04
C ALA A 39 6.91 -5.79 -9.08
N TYR A 40 6.11 -4.77 -8.76
CA TYR A 40 6.49 -3.71 -7.83
C TYR A 40 6.75 -4.26 -6.43
N PHE A 41 5.83 -5.06 -5.88
CA PHE A 41 6.02 -5.68 -4.58
C PHE A 41 7.15 -6.73 -4.61
N ALA A 42 7.36 -7.46 -5.70
CA ALA A 42 8.52 -8.36 -5.80
C ALA A 42 9.86 -7.62 -5.67
N LEU A 43 9.95 -6.37 -6.16
CA LEU A 43 11.18 -5.57 -6.12
C LEU A 43 11.33 -4.76 -4.83
N HIS A 44 10.24 -4.19 -4.31
CA HIS A 44 10.27 -3.18 -3.23
C HIS A 44 9.72 -3.66 -1.88
N LYS A 45 9.19 -4.89 -1.75
CA LYS A 45 8.52 -5.37 -0.52
C LYS A 45 9.38 -5.24 0.74
N GLU A 46 10.66 -5.58 0.68
CA GLU A 46 11.55 -5.46 1.84
C GLU A 46 11.84 -4.00 2.22
N GLU A 47 11.99 -3.13 1.22
CA GLU A 47 12.16 -1.70 1.43
C GLU A 47 10.92 -1.08 2.09
N ILE A 48 9.73 -1.40 1.60
CA ILE A 48 8.45 -0.95 2.15
C ILE A 48 8.28 -1.43 3.59
N LYS A 49 8.58 -2.71 3.88
CA LYS A 49 8.53 -3.24 5.25
C LYS A 49 9.50 -2.49 6.17
N ALA A 50 10.72 -2.21 5.72
CA ALA A 50 11.70 -1.46 6.50
C ALA A 50 11.20 -0.03 6.78
N GLN A 51 10.70 0.67 5.77
CA GLN A 51 10.14 2.01 5.93
C GLN A 51 8.92 2.04 6.86
N ILE A 52 8.05 1.03 6.83
CA ILE A 52 6.91 0.93 7.75
C ILE A 52 7.39 0.70 9.20
N ARG A 53 8.37 -0.19 9.41
CA ARG A 53 8.98 -0.41 10.75
C ARG A 53 9.62 0.85 11.31
N GLU A 54 10.25 1.63 10.45
CA GLU A 54 10.91 2.89 10.82
C GLU A 54 9.92 4.08 10.89
N GLY A 55 8.64 3.90 10.54
CA GLY A 55 7.64 4.97 10.50
C GLY A 55 7.86 6.01 9.40
N LYS A 56 8.64 5.67 8.36
CA LYS A 56 9.04 6.57 7.26
C LYS A 56 8.24 6.37 5.97
N TYR A 57 7.43 5.32 5.89
CA TYR A 57 6.63 5.04 4.70
C TYR A 57 5.59 6.13 4.46
N LYS A 58 5.56 6.66 3.22
CA LYS A 58 4.56 7.64 2.77
C LYS A 58 3.69 7.02 1.68
N SER A 59 2.39 6.86 1.97
CA SER A 59 1.41 6.46 0.96
C SER A 59 1.20 7.57 -0.07
N SER A 60 1.05 7.21 -1.34
CA SER A 60 0.57 8.13 -2.37
C SER A 60 -0.87 8.54 -2.06
N THR A 61 -1.14 9.85 -2.01
CA THR A 61 -2.47 10.43 -1.86
C THR A 61 -3.37 10.08 -3.04
N VAL A 62 -4.63 9.73 -2.77
CA VAL A 62 -5.69 9.63 -3.75
C VAL A 62 -6.44 10.97 -3.78
N ASP A 63 -6.32 11.74 -4.87
CA ASP A 63 -7.15 12.92 -5.11
C ASP A 63 -8.63 12.48 -5.20
N LEU A 64 -9.33 12.62 -4.08
CA LEU A 64 -10.76 12.83 -4.10
C LEU A 64 -10.92 14.31 -4.47
N ASP A 65 -11.22 14.56 -5.74
CA ASP A 65 -11.81 15.80 -6.26
C ASP A 65 -11.72 17.02 -5.32
N GLY A 66 -10.73 17.88 -5.57
CA GLY A 66 -10.90 19.32 -5.43
C GLY A 66 -11.38 19.83 -4.07
N THR A 67 -10.57 19.66 -3.03
CA THR A 67 -10.50 20.68 -1.97
C THR A 67 -9.06 20.82 -1.53
N ASP A 68 -8.48 21.97 -1.88
CA ASP A 68 -7.52 22.65 -1.01
C ASP A 68 -8.09 22.59 0.39
N ASP A 69 -7.46 21.84 1.29
CA ASP A 69 -7.22 22.30 2.64
C ASP A 69 -6.19 21.38 3.28
N ALA A 70 -5.13 22.03 3.74
CA ALA A 70 -4.11 21.46 4.56
C ALA A 70 -4.71 20.78 5.81
N GLU A 71 -3.92 19.85 6.35
CA GLU A 71 -4.13 19.16 7.63
C GLU A 71 -4.92 17.84 7.55
N CYS A 72 -4.24 16.81 7.02
CA CYS A 72 -4.44 15.45 7.52
C CYS A 72 -4.09 15.41 9.02
N THR A 73 -5.08 15.69 9.86
CA THR A 73 -5.17 15.11 11.20
C THR A 73 -5.93 13.79 11.07
N TRP A 74 -5.43 12.79 11.79
CA TRP A 74 -5.75 11.35 11.71
C TRP A 74 -7.23 10.99 11.75
#